data_AF-A0AAJ6YXA7-F1
#
_entry.id   AF-A0AAJ6YXA7-F1
#
_cell.length_a   1.000
_cell.length_b   1.000
_cell.length_c   1.000
_cell.angle_alpha   90.00
_cell.angle_beta   90.00
_cell.angle_gamma   90.00
#
_symmetry.space_group_name_H-M   'P 1'
#
loop_
_entity.id
_entity.type
_entity.pdbx_description
1 polymer ?
#
loop_
_entity_poly.entity_id
_entity_poly.type
_entity_poly.pdbx_seq_one_letter_code
_entity_poly.pdbx_strand_id
1 'polypeptide(L)'
;MRDYYSISLAVILATLLITADAGDMLRKSIVFDKNTPDVFYCPVHKPTGFDKMIVKAKPLSRLCQFEGGPIPKDYKSDCYNDVDESEYACKEKYRIMKRLRNVDGDQQLPIDNEYTDK
;
A
#
# COMPACT_ATOMS: atom_id res chain seq x y z
N MET A 1 24.99 12.52 36.30
CA MET A 1 25.04 12.97 34.88
C MET A 1 24.99 11.80 33.90
N ARG A 2 25.81 10.75 34.06
CA ARG A 2 25.83 9.61 33.13
C ARG A 2 24.49 8.87 33.04
N ASP A 3 23.80 8.69 34.16
CA ASP A 3 22.49 8.02 34.18
C ASP A 3 21.37 8.86 33.55
N TYR A 4 21.46 10.19 33.68
CA TYR A 4 20.52 11.12 33.03
C TYR A 4 20.65 11.10 31.50
N TYR A 5 21.88 11.00 30.98
CA TYR A 5 22.13 10.82 29.55
C TYR A 5 21.60 9.47 29.05
N SER A 6 21.81 8.39 29.79
CA SER A 6 21.28 7.07 29.45
C SER A 6 19.75 7.04 29.40
N ILE A 7 19.09 7.67 30.39
CA ILE A 7 17.61 7.78 30.42
C ILE A 7 17.11 8.64 29.25
N SER A 8 17.75 9.78 28.98
CA SER A 8 17.38 10.64 27.85
C SER A 8 17.52 9.92 26.51
N LEU A 9 18.61 9.19 26.31
CA LEU A 9 18.84 8.38 25.10
C LEU A 9 17.77 7.29 24.94
N ALA A 10 17.40 6.61 26.04
CA ALA A 10 16.36 5.58 26.01
C ALA A 10 14.98 6.16 25.67
N VAL A 11 14.65 7.36 26.16
CA VAL A 11 13.39 8.06 25.83
C VAL A 11 13.35 8.49 24.36
N ILE A 12 14.47 9.01 23.83
CA ILE A 12 14.59 9.37 22.41
C ILE A 12 14.46 8.11 21.54
N LEU A 13 15.10 7.00 21.91
CA LEU A 13 14.98 5.75 21.18
C LEU A 13 13.54 5.20 21.21
N ALA A 14 12.89 5.21 22.37
CA ALA A 14 11.52 4.76 22.51
C ALA A 14 10.53 5.60 21.68
N THR A 15 10.71 6.92 21.65
CA THR A 15 9.86 7.82 20.84
C THR A 15 10.05 7.58 19.34
N LEU A 16 11.29 7.39 18.87
CA LEU A 16 11.57 7.04 17.47
C LEU A 16 10.91 5.72 17.07
N LEU A 17 11.01 4.68 17.91
CA LEU A 17 10.39 3.37 17.64
C LEU A 17 8.86 3.45 17.54
N ILE A 18 8.21 4.23 18.41
CA ILE A 18 6.75 4.43 18.38
C ILE A 18 6.31 5.16 17.10
N THR A 19 7.09 6.14 16.63
CA THR A 19 6.74 6.89 15.40
C THR A 19 6.91 6.09 14.10
N ALA A 20 7.73 5.04 14.09
CA ALA A 20 7.95 4.21 12.90
C ALA A 20 6.72 3.36 12.53
N ASP A 21 5.95 2.92 13.52
CA ASP A 21 4.77 2.05 13.32
C ASP A 21 3.55 2.84 12.78
N ALA A 22 3.50 4.15 13.02
CA ALA A 22 2.41 5.01 12.54
C ALA A 22 2.38 5.17 11.00
N GLY A 23 3.50 4.93 10.31
CA GLY A 23 3.56 4.91 8.85
C GLY A 23 2.80 3.74 8.22
N ASP A 24 2.59 2.66 8.97
CA ASP A 24 1.99 1.41 8.45
C ASP A 24 0.45 1.39 8.53
N MET A 25 -0.16 2.37 9.20
CA MET A 25 -1.63 2.49 9.25
C MET A 25 -2.24 2.90 7.91
N LEU A 26 -1.48 3.60 7.05
CA LEU A 26 -1.93 3.98 5.71
C LEU A 26 -1.81 2.84 4.69
N ARG A 27 -0.88 1.90 4.88
CA ARG A 27 -0.72 0.72 3.99
C ARG A 27 -1.95 -0.20 4.03
N LYS A 28 -2.62 -0.31 5.18
CA LYS A 28 -3.87 -1.08 5.33
C LYS A 28 -5.14 -0.40 4.79
N SER A 29 -5.01 0.79 4.21
CA SER A 29 -6.17 1.56 3.72
C SER A 29 -6.67 1.13 2.32
N ILE A 30 -5.96 0.20 1.67
CA ILE A 30 -6.39 -0.38 0.40
C ILE A 30 -7.38 -1.50 0.70
N VAL A 31 -8.66 -1.25 0.46
CA VAL A 31 -9.71 -2.25 0.63
C VAL A 31 -10.01 -2.87 -0.72
N PHE A 32 -9.98 -4.20 -0.78
CA PHE A 32 -10.39 -4.98 -1.94
C PHE A 32 -11.62 -5.80 -1.57
N ASP A 33 -12.72 -5.61 -2.32
CA ASP A 33 -13.94 -6.39 -2.17
C ASP A 33 -13.96 -7.51 -3.22
N LYS A 34 -14.16 -8.74 -2.76
CA LYS A 34 -14.27 -9.93 -3.63
C LYS A 34 -15.48 -9.85 -4.56
N ASN A 35 -16.53 -9.12 -4.16
CA ASN A 35 -17.74 -8.97 -4.96
C ASN A 35 -17.56 -7.96 -6.10
N THR A 36 -16.54 -7.10 -6.04
CA THR A 36 -16.22 -6.09 -7.06
C THR A 36 -14.74 -6.17 -7.44
N PRO A 37 -14.31 -7.24 -8.13
CA PRO A 37 -12.90 -7.51 -8.37
C PRO A 37 -12.20 -6.50 -9.28
N ASP A 38 -12.97 -5.76 -10.07
CA ASP A 38 -12.45 -4.78 -11.04
C ASP A 38 -12.03 -3.46 -10.39
N VAL A 39 -12.32 -3.27 -9.10
CA VAL A 39 -12.05 -2.01 -8.38
C VAL A 39 -11.36 -2.23 -7.04
N PHE A 40 -10.54 -1.25 -6.65
CA PHE A 40 -9.98 -1.13 -5.32
C PHE A 40 -10.43 0.19 -4.68
N TYR A 41 -10.38 0.25 -3.36
CA TYR A 41 -10.75 1.44 -2.61
C TYR A 41 -9.53 2.01 -1.90
N CYS A 42 -9.29 3.31 -2.05
CA CYS A 42 -8.19 3.99 -1.38
C CYS A 42 -8.64 5.33 -0.77
N PRO A 43 -7.96 5.82 0.28
CA PRO A 43 -8.29 7.10 0.89
C PRO A 43 -7.91 8.27 -0.03
N VAL A 44 -8.76 9.29 -0.07
CA VAL A 44 -8.50 10.52 -0.87
C VAL A 44 -7.79 11.60 -0.03
N HIS A 45 -7.97 11.56 1.28
CA HIS A 45 -7.39 12.51 2.23
C HIS A 45 -6.79 11.76 3.42
N LYS A 46 -5.91 12.44 4.17
CA LYS A 46 -5.33 11.89 5.40
C LYS A 46 -6.47 11.53 6.37
N PRO A 47 -6.65 10.25 6.73
CA PRO A 47 -7.65 9.87 7.71
C PRO A 47 -7.22 10.34 9.11
N THR A 48 -8.12 10.95 9.85
CA THR A 48 -7.92 11.25 11.29
C THR A 48 -8.19 10.03 12.18
N GLY A 49 -8.73 8.95 11.60
CA GLY A 49 -9.04 7.66 12.21
C GLY A 49 -9.72 6.74 11.20
N PHE A 50 -9.74 5.41 11.42
CA PHE A 50 -10.33 4.45 10.48
C PHE A 50 -11.83 4.67 10.25
N ASP A 51 -12.57 5.01 11.31
CA ASP A 51 -14.03 5.24 11.25
C ASP A 51 -14.43 6.47 10.42
N LYS A 52 -13.46 7.32 10.07
CA LYS A 52 -13.64 8.54 9.28
C LYS A 52 -12.91 8.47 7.93
N MET A 53 -12.47 7.28 7.52
CA MET A 53 -11.76 7.09 6.26
C MET A 53 -12.74 7.17 5.09
N ILE A 54 -12.68 8.27 4.33
CA ILE A 54 -13.42 8.40 3.07
C ILE A 54 -12.56 7.76 1.97
N VAL A 55 -13.01 6.61 1.48
CA VAL A 55 -12.38 5.89 0.37
C VAL A 55 -13.12 6.14 -0.94
N LYS A 56 -12.39 6.11 -2.05
CA LYS A 56 -12.97 6.18 -3.39
C LYS A 56 -12.64 4.91 -4.17
N ALA A 57 -13.63 4.39 -4.90
CA ALA A 57 -13.43 3.27 -5.81
C ALA A 57 -12.62 3.72 -7.04
N LYS A 58 -11.63 2.93 -7.40
CA LYS A 58 -10.73 3.13 -8.53
C LYS A 58 -10.54 1.79 -9.26
N PRO A 59 -10.31 1.80 -10.59
CA PRO A 59 -10.12 0.56 -11.33
C PRO A 59 -8.83 -0.14 -10.90
N LEU A 60 -8.86 -1.47 -10.81
CA LEU A 60 -7.71 -2.29 -10.41
C LEU A 60 -6.47 -2.07 -11.29
N SER A 61 -6.65 -1.68 -12.56
CA SER A 61 -5.55 -1.34 -13.47
C SER A 61 -4.67 -0.18 -12.98
N ARG A 62 -5.23 0.72 -12.17
CA ARG A 62 -4.51 1.85 -11.56
C ARG A 62 -3.90 1.53 -10.21
N LEU A 63 -4.20 0.37 -9.62
CA LEU A 63 -3.47 -0.08 -8.44
C LEU A 63 -2.04 -0.41 -8.89
N CYS A 64 -1.03 0.24 -8.31
CA CYS A 64 0.37 0.08 -8.66
C CYS A 64 0.58 0.15 -10.18
N GLN A 65 0.23 1.29 -10.77
CA GLN A 65 0.34 1.57 -12.20
C GLN A 65 1.80 1.65 -12.65
N PHE A 66 2.67 2.19 -11.80
CA PHE A 66 4.09 2.40 -12.12
C PHE A 66 5.02 1.37 -11.49
N GLU A 67 4.47 0.29 -10.92
CA GLU A 67 5.24 -0.84 -10.39
C GLU A 67 6.22 -0.43 -9.27
N GLY A 68 5.91 0.64 -8.53
CA GLY A 68 6.82 1.22 -7.52
C GLY A 68 8.01 1.98 -8.12
N GLY A 69 7.99 2.22 -9.43
CA GLY A 69 8.97 3.02 -10.16
C GLY A 69 8.77 4.53 -10.02
N PRO A 70 9.58 5.34 -10.72
CA PRO A 70 9.48 6.80 -10.66
C PRO A 70 8.16 7.29 -11.25
N ILE A 71 7.36 7.95 -10.42
CA ILE A 71 6.07 8.56 -10.80
C ILE A 71 6.34 9.83 -11.65
N PRO A 72 5.69 10.00 -12.82
CA PRO A 72 5.78 11.21 -13.62
C PRO A 72 5.41 12.47 -12.82
N LYS A 73 6.10 13.59 -13.07
CA LYS A 73 5.89 14.84 -12.29
C LYS A 73 4.49 15.44 -12.47
N ASP A 74 3.85 15.13 -13.59
CA ASP A 74 2.51 15.55 -13.97
C ASP A 74 1.43 14.52 -13.58
N TYR A 75 1.83 13.37 -13.01
CA TYR A 75 0.88 12.39 -12.52
C TYR A 75 0.12 12.95 -11.32
N LYS A 76 -1.20 12.98 -11.46
CA LYS A 76 -2.10 13.35 -10.37
C LYS A 76 -2.46 12.09 -9.60
N SER A 77 -1.83 11.92 -8.44
CA SER A 77 -2.10 10.82 -7.53
C SER A 77 -3.59 10.58 -7.36
N ASP A 78 -4.01 9.34 -7.61
CA ASP A 78 -5.41 8.94 -7.49
C ASP A 78 -5.84 8.73 -6.04
N CYS A 79 -4.87 8.50 -5.16
CA CYS A 79 -5.02 8.21 -3.74
C CYS A 79 -4.18 9.17 -2.90
N TYR A 80 -4.45 9.26 -1.60
CA TYR A 80 -3.66 10.10 -0.71
C TYR A 80 -2.20 9.63 -0.67
N ASN A 81 -1.27 10.51 -1.01
CA ASN A 81 0.19 10.29 -0.91
C ASN A 81 0.67 9.03 -1.67
N ASP A 82 0.14 8.78 -2.88
CA ASP A 82 0.56 7.68 -3.75
C ASP A 82 0.54 6.30 -3.06
N VAL A 83 -0.39 6.10 -2.13
CA VAL A 83 -0.53 4.83 -1.41
C VAL A 83 -0.79 3.66 -2.38
N ASP A 84 -1.44 3.94 -3.50
CA ASP A 84 -1.66 3.04 -4.64
C ASP A 84 -0.36 2.63 -5.37
N GLU A 85 0.73 3.37 -5.23
CA GLU A 85 2.06 3.04 -5.80
C GLU A 85 3.04 2.50 -4.74
N SER A 86 2.56 2.28 -3.51
CA SER A 86 3.39 1.68 -2.47
C SER A 86 3.73 0.22 -2.77
N GLU A 87 4.85 -0.25 -2.23
CA GLU A 87 5.25 -1.66 -2.30
C GLU A 87 4.12 -2.63 -1.87
N TYR A 88 3.33 -2.23 -0.86
CA TYR A 88 2.18 -3.01 -0.40
C TYR A 88 1.07 -3.07 -1.46
N ALA A 89 0.76 -1.94 -2.12
CA ALA A 89 -0.22 -1.89 -3.19
C ALA A 89 0.16 -2.79 -4.37
N CYS A 90 1.43 -2.80 -4.73
CA CYS A 90 1.96 -3.68 -5.78
C CYS A 90 1.83 -5.16 -5.42
N LYS A 91 2.18 -5.54 -4.18
CA LYS A 91 1.98 -6.91 -3.68
C LYS A 91 0.51 -7.32 -3.69
N GLU A 92 -0.39 -6.42 -3.29
CA GLU A 92 -1.83 -6.70 -3.32
C GLU A 92 -2.38 -6.81 -4.75
N LYS A 93 -1.95 -5.94 -5.69
CA LYS A 93 -2.31 -6.06 -7.11
C LYS A 93 -1.97 -7.45 -7.63
N TYR A 94 -0.74 -7.92 -7.38
CA TYR A 94 -0.30 -9.25 -7.78
C TYR A 94 -1.17 -10.36 -7.15
N ARG A 95 -1.46 -10.25 -5.86
CA ARG A 95 -2.31 -11.22 -5.14
C ARG A 95 -3.73 -11.28 -5.71
N ILE A 96 -4.32 -10.13 -6.03
CA ILE A 96 -5.66 -10.01 -6.63
C ILE A 96 -5.66 -10.61 -8.03
N MET A 97 -4.71 -10.19 -8.89
CA MET A 97 -4.57 -10.71 -10.25
C MET A 97 -4.38 -12.23 -10.25
N LYS A 98 -3.57 -12.77 -9.33
CA LYS A 98 -3.40 -14.22 -9.18
C LYS A 98 -4.70 -14.93 -8.77
N ARG A 99 -5.51 -14.32 -7.89
CA ARG A 99 -6.83 -14.86 -7.53
C ARG A 99 -7.80 -14.84 -8.69
N LEU A 100 -7.87 -13.73 -9.44
CA LEU A 100 -8.72 -13.62 -10.62
C LEU A 100 -8.32 -14.64 -11.68
N ARG A 101 -7.03 -14.78 -11.97
CA ARG A 101 -6.51 -15.84 -12.86
C ARG A 101 -6.90 -17.25 -12.43
N ASN A 102 -7.01 -17.52 -11.13
CA ASN A 102 -7.43 -18.82 -10.61
C ASN A 102 -8.95 -19.02 -10.65
N VAL A 103 -9.73 -17.94 -10.66
CA VAL A 103 -11.19 -17.97 -10.85
C VAL A 103 -11.54 -18.09 -12.34
N ASP A 104 -10.81 -17.37 -13.19
CA ASP A 104 -10.95 -17.32 -14.66
C ASP A 104 -10.16 -18.43 -15.36
N GLY A 105 -9.63 -19.39 -14.59
CA GLY A 105 -8.71 -20.45 -14.99
C GLY A 105 -9.31 -21.54 -15.89
N ASP A 106 -9.86 -21.13 -17.03
CA ASP A 106 -10.00 -21.94 -18.25
C ASP A 106 -9.31 -21.28 -19.46
N GLN A 107 -8.61 -20.13 -19.33
CA GLN A 107 -7.80 -19.57 -20.44
C GLN A 107 -6.43 -19.03 -20.00
N GLN A 108 -5.40 -19.76 -20.41
CA GLN A 108 -3.98 -19.54 -20.18
C GLN A 108 -3.38 -18.55 -21.21
N LEU A 109 -2.61 -17.55 -20.79
CA LEU A 109 -1.58 -16.87 -21.61
C LEU A 109 -0.41 -16.37 -20.72
N PRO A 110 0.79 -16.17 -21.30
CA PRO A 110 2.04 -16.81 -20.86
C PRO A 110 2.74 -16.15 -19.67
N ILE A 111 3.59 -16.97 -19.05
CA ILE A 111 4.48 -16.67 -17.94
C ILE A 111 5.68 -15.88 -18.47
N ASP A 112 5.86 -14.66 -17.97
CA ASP A 112 7.13 -13.94 -17.90
C ASP A 112 7.05 -12.97 -16.70
N ASN A 113 8.01 -12.81 -15.80
CA ASN A 113 9.22 -13.52 -15.48
C ASN A 113 9.29 -13.62 -13.95
N GLU A 114 9.89 -14.71 -13.51
CA GLU A 114 10.52 -14.91 -12.21
C GLU A 114 11.24 -13.65 -11.71
N TYR A 115 10.71 -13.00 -10.67
CA TYR A 115 11.48 -12.05 -9.87
C TYR A 115 11.87 -12.74 -8.56
N THR A 116 13.09 -13.26 -8.57
CA THR A 116 13.80 -13.80 -7.43
C THR A 116 14.16 -12.66 -6.47
N ASP A 117 13.83 -12.89 -5.21
CA ASP A 117 14.18 -12.12 -4.03
C ASP A 117 15.70 -11.87 -3.93
N LYS A 118 16.11 -10.61 -3.75
CA LYS A 118 17.45 -10.21 -3.30
C LYS A 118 17.35 -9.00 -2.38
#